data_AF-A0A1A9C269-F1
#
_entry.id   AF-A0A1A9C269-F1
#
_cell.length_a   1.000
_cell.length_b   1.000
_cell.length_c   1.000
_cell.angle_alpha   90.00
_cell.angle_beta   90.00
_cell.angle_gamma   90.00
#
_symmetry.space_group_name_H-M   'P 1'
#
loop_
_entity.id
_entity.type
_entity.pdbx_description
1 polymer ?
#
loop_
_entity_poly.entity_id
_entity_poly.type
_entity_poly.pdbx_seq_one_letter_code
_entity_poly.pdbx_strand_id
1 'polypeptide(L)' 'MASHKALNPPKGECKQCWLHAYDSREQHKHLKPREDCPACVDHMLNGHGNMIVGADR' A
#
# COMPACT_ATOMS: atom_id res chain seq x y z
N MET A 1 10.31 9.52 -4.73
CA MET A 1 9.22 10.19 -3.97
C MET A 1 7.91 9.71 -4.56
N ALA A 2 6.97 9.32 -3.71
CA ALA A 2 5.67 8.82 -4.17
C ALA A 2 4.92 9.90 -4.96
N SER A 3 4.30 9.50 -6.07
CA SER A 3 3.50 10.41 -6.89
C SER A 3 2.25 10.89 -6.13
N HIS A 4 1.72 12.06 -6.51
CA HIS A 4 0.45 12.55 -5.95
C HIS A 4 -0.69 11.54 -6.12
N LYS A 5 -0.69 10.79 -7.23
CA LYS A 5 -1.67 9.71 -7.48
C LYS A 5 -1.52 8.59 -6.46
N ALA A 6 -0.30 8.16 -6.16
CA ALA A 6 -0.03 7.08 -5.23
C ALA A 6 -0.42 7.42 -3.77
N LEU A 7 -0.38 8.70 -3.41
CA LEU A 7 -0.71 9.17 -2.06
C LEU A 7 -2.20 9.52 -1.86
N ASN A 8 -2.99 9.57 -2.92
CA ASN A 8 -4.40 9.96 -2.88
C ASN A 8 -5.29 8.88 -3.53
N PRO A 9 -5.52 7.74 -2.84
CA PRO A 9 -6.47 6.75 -3.30
C PRO A 9 -7.90 7.31 -3.28
N PRO A 10 -8.77 6.89 -4.21
CA PRO A 10 -10.19 7.21 -4.13
C PRO A 10 -10.86 6.50 -2.94
N LYS A 11 -12.06 6.96 -2.58
CA LYS A 11 -12.87 6.32 -1.53
C LYS A 11 -13.15 4.86 -1.88
N GLY A 12 -13.13 3.98 -0.88
CA GLY A 12 -13.26 2.53 -1.05
C GLY A 12 -11.94 1.80 -1.32
N GLU A 13 -10.87 2.50 -1.70
CA GLU A 13 -9.58 1.88 -1.95
C GLU A 13 -8.70 1.79 -0.71
N CYS A 14 -7.89 0.74 -0.64
CA CYS A 14 -6.85 0.60 0.37
C CYS A 14 -5.65 1.50 0.05
N LYS A 15 -5.26 2.34 1.01
CA LYS A 15 -4.08 3.21 0.89
C LYS A 15 -2.81 2.43 0.53
N GLN A 16 -2.58 1.27 1.16
CA GLN A 16 -1.36 0.51 0.95
C GLN A 16 -1.36 -0.22 -0.40
N CYS A 17 -2.47 -0.88 -0.79
CA CYS A 17 -2.58 -1.50 -2.11
C CYS A 17 -2.42 -0.47 -3.24
N TRP A 18 -3.01 0.71 -3.06
CA TRP A 18 -2.93 1.79 -4.03
C TRP A 18 -1.51 2.33 -4.16
N LEU A 19 -0.83 2.55 -3.02
CA LEU A 19 0.57 2.95 -3.00
C LEU A 19 1.46 1.89 -3.69
N HIS A 20 1.22 0.61 -3.45
CA HIS A 20 1.91 -0.47 -4.15
C HIS A 20 1.69 -0.34 -5.67
N ALA A 21 0.44 -0.22 -6.14
CA ALA A 21 0.13 -0.17 -7.56
C ALA A 21 0.83 0.99 -8.31
N TYR A 22 0.99 2.15 -7.67
CA TYR A 22 1.51 3.36 -8.32
C TYR A 22 2.94 3.77 -7.92
N ASP A 23 3.53 3.13 -6.90
CA ASP A 23 4.87 3.48 -6.40
C ASP A 23 5.69 2.25 -5.95
N SER A 24 5.32 1.03 -6.37
CA SER A 24 5.99 -0.24 -6.01
C SER A 24 7.52 -0.16 -6.06
N ARG A 25 8.07 0.48 -7.10
CA ARG A 25 9.52 0.62 -7.29
C ARG A 25 10.20 1.35 -6.14
N GLU A 26 9.63 2.46 -5.68
CA GLU A 26 10.18 3.21 -4.55
C GLU A 26 9.90 2.49 -3.23
N GLN A 27 8.76 1.82 -3.10
CA GLN A 27 8.41 1.05 -1.90
C GLN A 27 9.31 -0.18 -1.73
N HIS A 28 9.83 -0.76 -2.80
CA HIS A 28 10.68 -1.96 -2.75
C HIS A 28 12.17 -1.69 -2.89
N LYS A 29 12.60 -0.43 -3.05
CA LYS A 29 14.03 -0.09 -3.29
C LYS A 29 14.99 -0.54 -2.18
N HIS A 30 14.47 -0.75 -0.97
CA HIS A 30 15.23 -1.16 0.20
C HIS A 30 15.19 -2.67 0.46
N LEU A 31 14.40 -3.41 -0.32
CA LEU A 31 14.26 -4.85 -0.19
C LEU A 31 15.36 -5.55 -0.99
N LYS A 32 15.80 -6.71 -0.49
CA LYS A 32 16.70 -7.59 -1.21
C LYS A 32 15.97 -8.31 -2.35
N PRO A 33 16.69 -8.83 -3.34
CA PRO A 33 16.10 -9.66 -4.38
C PRO A 33 15.28 -10.80 -3.76
N ARG A 34 14.00 -10.90 -4.16
CA ARG A 34 13.03 -11.92 -3.69
C ARG A 34 12.65 -11.83 -2.21
N GLU A 35 12.96 -10.73 -1.53
CA GLU A 35 12.48 -10.47 -0.17
C GLU A 35 11.03 -9.99 -0.22
N ASP A 36 10.17 -10.61 0.58
CA ASP A 36 8.79 -10.18 0.76
C ASP A 36 8.75 -8.87 1.54
N CYS A 37 7.94 -7.91 1.08
CA CYS A 37 7.74 -6.65 1.81
C CYS A 37 6.96 -6.93 3.10
N PRO A 38 7.54 -6.72 4.31
CA PRO A 38 6.90 -7.08 5.56
C PRO A 38 5.55 -6.36 5.77
N ALA A 39 5.47 -5.08 5.36
CA ALA A 39 4.26 -4.29 5.48
C ALA A 39 3.13 -4.80 4.57
N CYS A 40 3.47 -5.29 3.37
CA CYS A 40 2.50 -5.87 2.44
C CYS A 40 2.00 -7.23 2.94
N VAL A 41 2.90 -8.08 3.46
CA VAL A 41 2.54 -9.38 4.01
C VAL A 41 1.66 -9.23 5.26
N ASP A 42 2.05 -8.34 6.18
CA ASP A 42 1.25 -8.03 7.37
C ASP A 42 -0.19 -7.63 7.00
N HIS A 43 -0.33 -6.71 6.04
CA HIS A 43 -1.63 -6.29 5.53
C HIS A 43 -2.44 -7.42 4.90
N MET A 44 -1.81 -8.29 4.11
CA MET A 44 -2.50 -9.41 3.48
C MET A 44 -2.96 -10.46 4.51
N LEU A 45 -2.23 -10.61 5.62
CA LEU A 45 -2.56 -11.56 6.70
C LEU A 45 -3.58 -10.98 7.70
N ASN A 46 -3.46 -9.70 8.05
CA ASN A 46 -4.27 -9.04 9.09
C ASN A 46 -5.42 -8.21 8.52
N GLY A 47 -5.49 -8.07 7.19
CA GLY A 47 -6.54 -7.37 6.49
C GLY A 47 -6.31 -5.86 6.35
N HIS A 48 -7.34 -5.17 5.86
CA HIS A 48 -7.24 -3.77 5.43
C HIS A 48 -7.40 -2.75 6.58
N GLY A 49 -7.80 -3.18 7.77
CA GLY A 49 -7.93 -2.31 8.95
C GLY A 49 -8.68 -1.00 8.67
N ASN A 50 -8.06 0.13 9.04
CA ASN A 50 -8.51 1.49 8.74
C ASN A 50 -7.82 2.10 7.49
N MET A 51 -7.20 1.27 6.65
CA MET A 51 -6.48 1.73 5.47
C MET A 51 -7.40 1.98 4.27
N ILE A 52 -8.66 1.53 4.32
CA ILE A 52 -9.66 1.86 3.32
C ILE A 52 -10.04 3.34 3.45
N VAL A 53 -9.88 4.10 2.37
CA VAL A 53 -10.26 5.51 2.34
C VAL A 53 -11.77 5.65 2.46
N GLY A 54 -12.23 6.37 3.48
CA GLY A 54 -13.65 6.65 3.65
C GLY A 54 -14.49 5.42 3.94
N ALA A 55 -13.90 4.36 4.51
CA ALA A 55 -14.69 3.33 5.19
C ALA A 55 -15.37 3.98 6.40
N ASP A 56 -16.58 4.47 6.17
CA ASP A 56 -17.54 4.82 7.19
C ASP A 56 -17.88 3.53 7.95
N ARG A 57 -17.45 3.48 9.21
CA ARG A 57 -17.98 2.54 10.19
C ARG A 57 -19.36 2.98 10.62
#